data_AF-A0AAW4YN08-F1
#
_entry.id   AF-A0AAW4YN08-F1
#
_cell.length_a   1.000
_cell.length_b   1.000
_cell.length_c   1.000
_cell.angle_alpha   90.00
_cell.angle_beta   90.00
_cell.angle_gamma   90.00
#
_symmetry.space_group_name_H-M   'P 1'
#
loop_
_entity.id
_entity.type
_entity.pdbx_description
1 polymer ?
#
loop_
_entity_poly.entity_id
_entity_poly.type
_entity_poly.pdbx_seq_one_letter_code
_entity_poly.pdbx_strand_id
1 'polypeptide(L)'
;MKRLLLILTVLLSVIRTMGQVTITSDPVVYAPDEEVTWYFDMSEKMQVEGEPFYIWTWAPSNPEDVLGTPDAWNNPSDACTLKYVGNGIYKLTMTPTEFYGVTAEQLYANGDIFWLNIRNDAKEDVTGSLQAPHPFNSEFQNFLDTEKDIQVYPSTFTMKDHISILVNLNKLNISGQGVGALAGKDFGSLHMHSGPNDFADHIVEANMGVPELVQKTMLKKVNFGDGSIYKMDMTPMEYYGITDEEVMNGYQMRDIMFLFPTTDWAATGVAASGDNFVLQCGEVEPEPDPVFSTFPTRLSQLDFLTIMRQYDDGMTNLNYEITGGNTTLRGEFGGTRQLRTVTVNLLDGFKSEQNLDRLHIVVTRNGNVVEDKTIPLVPVSEIE
;
A
#
# COMPACT_ATOMS: atom_id res chain seq x y z
N MET A 1 -13.47 -42.58 52.28
CA MET A 1 -12.18 -41.91 52.08
C MET A 1 -12.07 -41.47 50.63
N LYS A 2 -12.24 -40.17 50.37
CA LYS A 2 -12.23 -39.56 49.05
C LYS A 2 -10.79 -39.53 48.51
N ARG A 3 -10.55 -40.13 47.34
CA ARG A 3 -9.30 -39.93 46.59
C ARG A 3 -9.50 -38.68 45.72
N LEU A 4 -8.78 -37.61 46.05
CA LEU A 4 -8.71 -36.40 45.23
C LEU A 4 -7.69 -36.68 44.12
N LEU A 5 -8.15 -36.76 42.87
CA LEU A 5 -7.29 -36.78 41.69
C LEU A 5 -7.09 -35.33 41.25
N LEU A 6 -5.89 -34.78 41.44
CA LEU A 6 -5.53 -33.45 40.97
C LEU A 6 -5.18 -33.57 39.48
N ILE A 7 -6.10 -33.18 38.60
CA ILE A 7 -5.82 -33.01 37.17
C ILE A 7 -5.15 -31.65 37.02
N LEU A 8 -3.83 -31.67 36.81
CA LEU A 8 -3.04 -30.49 36.47
C LEU A 8 -3.27 -30.18 34.98
N THR A 9 -4.21 -29.30 34.67
CA THR A 9 -4.40 -28.76 33.33
C THR A 9 -3.22 -27.84 33.02
N VAL A 10 -2.26 -28.33 32.23
CA VAL A 10 -1.24 -27.48 31.62
C VAL A 10 -1.96 -26.66 30.54
N LEU A 11 -2.29 -25.41 30.84
CA LEU A 11 -2.59 -24.41 29.81
C LEU A 11 -1.32 -24.21 28.99
N LEU A 12 -1.27 -24.79 27.80
CA LEU A 12 -0.39 -24.32 26.74
C LEU A 12 -0.93 -22.96 26.28
N SER A 13 -0.45 -21.89 26.89
CA SER A 13 -0.54 -20.56 26.30
C SER A 13 0.28 -20.59 25.02
N VAL A 14 -0.38 -20.64 23.87
CA VAL A 14 0.24 -20.27 22.60
C VAL A 14 0.52 -18.78 22.72
N ILE A 15 1.75 -18.42 23.08
CA ILE A 15 2.25 -17.07 22.90
C ILE A 15 2.35 -16.90 21.38
N ARG A 16 1.29 -16.39 20.76
CA ARG A 16 1.43 -15.74 19.46
C ARG A 16 2.20 -14.46 19.74
N THR A 17 3.47 -14.42 19.39
CA THR A 17 4.14 -13.14 19.17
C THR A 17 3.37 -12.47 18.04
N MET A 18 2.42 -11.61 18.38
CA MET A 18 1.74 -10.77 17.39
C MET A 18 2.83 -9.90 16.75
N GLY A 19 2.92 -9.89 15.42
CA GLY A 19 3.93 -9.10 14.71
C GLY A 19 3.89 -7.62 15.10
N GLN A 20 5.02 -6.96 14.90
CA GLN A 20 5.11 -5.52 15.04
C GLN A 20 4.33 -4.87 13.88
N VAL A 21 3.55 -3.82 14.17
CA VAL A 21 2.89 -3.04 13.10
C VAL A 21 3.98 -2.43 12.23
N THR A 22 3.92 -2.70 10.93
CA THR A 22 4.80 -2.07 9.95
C THR A 22 4.20 -0.74 9.54
N ILE A 23 5.01 0.33 9.59
CA ILE A 23 4.60 1.66 9.13
C ILE A 23 5.48 2.02 7.94
N THR A 24 4.85 2.26 6.79
CA THR A 24 5.53 2.77 5.58
C THR A 24 4.99 4.16 5.25
N SER A 25 5.64 4.87 4.33
CA SER A 25 5.19 6.19 3.90
C SER A 25 5.27 6.37 2.39
N ASP A 26 4.39 7.21 1.86
CA ASP A 26 4.45 7.77 0.51
C ASP A 26 4.35 9.30 0.60
N PRO A 27 5.40 10.06 0.23
CA PRO A 27 6.69 9.56 -0.26
C PRO A 27 7.50 8.73 0.75
N VAL A 28 8.39 7.87 0.23
CA VAL A 28 9.25 7.01 1.07
C VAL A 28 10.23 7.83 1.89
N VAL A 29 10.81 8.86 1.27
CA VAL A 29 11.65 9.86 1.94
C VAL A 29 10.98 11.21 1.75
N TYR A 30 10.64 11.90 2.84
CA TYR A 30 9.84 13.12 2.79
C TYR A 30 10.41 14.24 3.68
N ALA A 31 10.23 15.50 3.26
CA ALA A 31 10.58 16.68 4.03
C ALA A 31 9.50 17.00 5.10
N PRO A 32 9.86 17.70 6.20
CA PRO A 32 8.90 18.11 7.24
C PRO A 32 7.69 18.90 6.74
N ASP A 33 7.86 19.66 5.66
CA ASP A 33 6.89 20.57 5.07
C ASP A 33 6.23 20.02 3.79
N GLU A 34 6.42 18.73 3.49
CA GLU A 34 5.71 18.07 2.41
C GLU A 34 4.57 17.18 2.94
N GLU A 35 3.50 17.06 2.15
CA GLU A 35 2.43 16.12 2.44
C GLU A 35 2.96 14.68 2.32
N VAL A 36 2.68 13.88 3.34
CA VAL A 36 3.04 12.46 3.41
C VAL A 36 1.81 11.66 3.81
N THR A 37 1.69 10.46 3.23
CA THR A 37 0.76 9.44 3.68
C THR A 37 1.51 8.34 4.40
N TRP A 38 1.20 8.09 5.68
CA TRP A 38 1.65 6.91 6.40
C TRP A 38 0.66 5.78 6.21
N TYR A 39 1.17 4.58 5.92
CA TYR A 39 0.42 3.35 5.83
C TYR A 39 0.78 2.46 7.01
N PHE A 40 -0.25 1.90 7.63
CA PHE A 40 -0.15 1.04 8.80
C PHE A 40 -0.64 -0.35 8.43
N ASP A 41 0.26 -1.33 8.44
CA ASP A 41 -0.12 -2.73 8.29
C ASP A 41 -0.64 -3.27 9.62
N MET A 42 -1.97 -3.35 9.70
CA MET A 42 -2.71 -3.84 10.85
C MET A 42 -3.25 -5.26 10.60
N SER A 43 -2.88 -5.92 9.50
CA SER A 43 -3.44 -7.21 9.06
C SER A 43 -3.35 -8.31 10.13
N GLU A 44 -2.27 -8.32 10.93
CA GLU A 44 -2.09 -9.26 12.05
C GLU A 44 -2.75 -8.82 13.38
N LYS A 45 -3.21 -7.57 13.47
CA LYS A 45 -3.75 -6.96 14.70
C LYS A 45 -5.28 -6.82 14.68
N MET A 46 -5.88 -6.74 13.50
CA MET A 46 -7.32 -6.59 13.37
C MET A 46 -8.07 -7.84 13.83
N GLN A 47 -9.17 -7.64 14.55
CA GLN A 47 -10.17 -8.68 14.82
C GLN A 47 -11.34 -8.62 13.83
N VAL A 48 -11.64 -7.42 13.31
CA VAL A 48 -12.69 -7.16 12.32
C VAL A 48 -12.16 -6.21 11.24
N GLU A 49 -12.46 -6.51 9.99
CA GLU A 49 -12.04 -5.71 8.85
C GLU A 49 -12.81 -4.37 8.78
N GLY A 50 -12.09 -3.27 8.57
CA GLY A 50 -12.68 -1.93 8.43
C GLY A 50 -13.15 -1.27 9.73
N GLU A 51 -12.79 -1.82 10.90
CA GLU A 51 -13.00 -1.15 12.18
C GLU A 51 -12.23 0.19 12.23
N PRO A 52 -12.84 1.28 12.72
CA PRO A 52 -12.13 2.55 12.83
C PRO A 52 -10.98 2.45 13.83
N PHE A 53 -9.81 2.92 13.39
CA PHE A 53 -8.63 3.08 14.24
C PHE A 53 -8.22 4.55 14.28
N TYR A 54 -7.57 4.93 15.38
CA TYR A 54 -7.14 6.30 15.64
C TYR A 54 -5.70 6.31 16.06
N ILE A 55 -4.96 7.31 15.57
CA ILE A 55 -3.63 7.58 16.10
C ILE A 55 -3.73 8.41 17.37
N TRP A 56 -2.90 8.09 18.33
CA TRP A 56 -2.61 8.97 19.45
C TRP A 56 -1.10 9.17 19.50
N THR A 57 -0.67 10.41 19.28
CA THR A 57 0.75 10.79 19.15
C THR A 57 1.06 11.91 20.13
N TRP A 58 2.27 11.91 20.68
CA TRP A 58 2.70 12.86 21.71
C TRP A 58 4.06 13.50 21.41
N ALA A 59 4.75 13.07 20.36
CA ALA A 59 6.01 13.63 19.92
C ALA A 59 5.99 13.80 18.40
N PRO A 60 6.38 14.96 17.86
CA PRO A 60 7.01 16.12 18.52
C PRO A 60 6.06 16.98 19.39
N SER A 61 4.75 16.81 19.22
CA SER A 61 3.69 17.46 20.00
C SER A 61 2.41 16.63 19.88
N ASN A 62 1.35 17.04 20.58
CA ASN A 62 0.02 16.47 20.39
C ASN A 62 -0.75 17.29 19.32
N PRO A 63 -1.10 16.71 18.15
CA PRO A 63 -1.81 17.40 17.06
C PRO A 63 -3.21 17.87 17.49
N GLU A 64 -3.85 17.15 18.41
CA GLU A 64 -5.20 17.50 18.88
C GLU A 64 -5.23 18.84 19.65
N ASP A 65 -4.10 19.22 20.28
CA ASP A 65 -3.95 20.53 20.92
C ASP A 65 -3.84 21.64 19.87
N VAL A 66 -3.22 21.36 18.72
CA VAL A 66 -3.08 22.28 17.58
C VAL A 66 -4.42 22.48 16.86
N LEU A 67 -5.17 21.39 16.69
CA LEU A 67 -6.49 21.38 16.05
C LEU A 67 -7.59 21.96 16.96
N GLY A 68 -7.31 22.09 18.25
CA GLY A 68 -8.23 22.68 19.22
C GLY A 68 -9.42 21.77 19.54
N THR A 69 -9.21 20.44 19.53
CA THR A 69 -10.26 19.44 19.77
C THR A 69 -10.45 19.21 21.27
N PRO A 70 -11.51 19.74 21.90
CA PRO A 70 -11.75 19.51 23.33
C PRO A 70 -12.12 18.04 23.54
N ASP A 71 -11.49 17.38 24.51
CA ASP A 71 -11.75 15.95 24.83
C ASP A 71 -11.34 14.95 23.73
N ALA A 72 -10.23 15.23 23.03
CA ALA A 72 -9.65 14.34 22.02
C ALA A 72 -9.38 12.90 22.50
N TRP A 73 -9.30 12.68 23.81
CA TRP A 73 -9.23 11.34 24.37
C TRP A 73 -10.50 10.52 24.09
N ASN A 74 -11.68 11.14 24.22
CA ASN A 74 -12.95 10.48 24.00
C ASN A 74 -13.50 10.69 22.59
N ASN A 75 -13.15 11.80 21.95
CA ASN A 75 -13.64 12.22 20.64
C ASN A 75 -12.46 12.65 19.77
N PRO A 76 -11.68 11.69 19.21
CA PRO A 76 -10.57 12.03 18.33
C PRO A 76 -11.08 12.76 17.08
N SER A 77 -10.27 13.68 16.55
CA SER A 77 -10.60 14.40 15.33
C SER A 77 -10.50 13.50 14.10
N ASP A 78 -11.16 13.92 13.01
CA ASP A 78 -11.02 13.29 11.70
C ASP A 78 -9.56 13.26 11.22
N ALA A 79 -8.74 14.24 11.65
CA ALA A 79 -7.32 14.32 11.34
C ALA A 79 -6.48 13.25 12.04
N CYS A 80 -6.95 12.66 13.15
CA CYS A 80 -6.29 11.54 13.82
C CYS A 80 -6.95 10.19 13.51
N THR A 81 -7.98 10.17 12.66
CA THR A 81 -8.69 8.96 12.28
C THR A 81 -8.02 8.28 11.09
N LEU A 82 -7.67 7.01 11.25
CA LEU A 82 -7.08 6.20 10.20
C LEU A 82 -8.13 5.77 9.18
N LYS A 83 -7.80 5.89 7.89
CA LYS A 83 -8.69 5.50 6.78
C LYS A 83 -8.36 4.10 6.29
N TYR A 84 -9.34 3.21 6.26
CA TYR A 84 -9.17 1.86 5.75
C TYR A 84 -8.95 1.86 4.23
N VAL A 85 -7.96 1.11 3.74
CA VAL A 85 -7.67 0.99 2.29
C VAL A 85 -7.71 -0.44 1.76
N GLY A 86 -8.09 -1.42 2.59
CA GLY A 86 -8.16 -2.84 2.20
C GLY A 86 -7.01 -3.69 2.76
N ASN A 87 -7.21 -5.01 2.82
CA ASN A 87 -6.23 -6.00 3.26
C ASN A 87 -5.59 -5.71 4.64
N GLY A 88 -6.33 -5.07 5.54
CA GLY A 88 -5.80 -4.66 6.85
C GLY A 88 -4.81 -3.52 6.84
N ILE A 89 -4.69 -2.81 5.72
CA ILE A 89 -3.90 -1.59 5.63
C ILE A 89 -4.80 -0.39 5.93
N TYR A 90 -4.28 0.51 6.75
CA TYR A 90 -4.88 1.81 7.04
C TYR A 90 -3.92 2.93 6.64
N LYS A 91 -4.46 4.13 6.40
CA LYS A 91 -3.64 5.29 6.08
C LYS A 91 -4.00 6.55 6.85
N LEU A 92 -3.00 7.42 7.01
CA LEU A 92 -3.15 8.79 7.46
C LEU A 92 -2.32 9.71 6.56
N THR A 93 -2.96 10.74 6.00
CA THR A 93 -2.28 11.74 5.16
C THR A 93 -2.19 13.06 5.93
N MET A 94 -1.00 13.65 5.98
CA MET A 94 -0.74 14.89 6.71
C MET A 94 0.48 15.65 6.16
N THR A 95 0.57 16.94 6.44
CA THR A 95 1.84 17.69 6.39
C THR A 95 2.41 17.76 7.81
N PRO A 96 3.60 17.21 8.11
CA PRO A 96 4.08 17.08 9.49
C PRO A 96 4.15 18.39 10.28
N THR A 97 4.66 19.48 9.68
CA THR A 97 4.72 20.80 10.33
C THR A 97 3.34 21.34 10.70
N GLU A 98 2.35 21.15 9.82
CA GLU A 98 0.97 21.59 10.06
C GLU A 98 0.27 20.71 11.09
N PHE A 99 0.40 19.38 10.95
CA PHE A 99 -0.24 18.39 11.81
C PHE A 99 0.22 18.54 13.26
N TYR A 100 1.53 18.69 13.47
CA TYR A 100 2.11 18.84 14.80
C TYR A 100 2.24 20.30 15.24
N GLY A 101 1.95 21.29 14.39
CA GLY A 101 2.07 22.70 14.73
C GLY A 101 3.49 23.11 15.14
N VAL A 102 4.51 22.52 14.50
CA VAL A 102 5.94 22.76 14.77
C VAL A 102 6.65 23.21 13.49
N THR A 103 7.81 23.86 13.62
CA THR A 103 8.59 24.29 12.46
C THR A 103 9.42 23.14 11.87
N ALA A 104 9.80 23.28 10.59
CA ALA A 104 10.67 22.30 9.93
C ALA A 104 12.01 22.16 10.66
N GLU A 105 12.59 23.26 11.17
CA GLU A 105 13.83 23.24 11.95
C GLU A 105 13.70 22.41 13.23
N GLN A 106 12.55 22.46 13.90
CA GLN A 106 12.30 21.64 15.10
C GLN A 106 12.23 20.14 14.78
N LEU A 107 11.70 19.80 13.61
CA LEU A 107 11.64 18.42 13.12
C LEU A 107 13.03 17.92 12.71
N TYR A 108 13.78 18.72 11.93
CA TYR A 108 15.16 18.37 11.57
C TYR A 108 16.09 18.22 12.77
N ALA A 109 15.89 18.99 13.85
CA ALA A 109 16.75 18.94 15.04
C ALA A 109 16.52 17.70 15.94
N ASN A 110 15.39 16.99 15.81
CA ASN A 110 15.08 15.85 16.68
C ASN A 110 15.13 14.53 15.92
N GLY A 111 16.09 13.68 16.28
CA GLY A 111 16.22 12.32 15.71
C GLY A 111 15.35 11.27 16.40
N ASP A 112 14.50 11.68 17.34
CA ASP A 112 13.64 10.77 18.11
C ASP A 112 12.23 11.34 18.24
N ILE A 113 11.44 11.22 17.17
CA ILE A 113 10.11 11.84 17.02
C ILE A 113 9.11 10.87 16.38
N PHE A 114 7.86 11.30 16.31
CA PHE A 114 6.69 10.54 15.84
C PHE A 114 6.39 9.30 16.68
N TRP A 115 6.42 9.50 17.99
CA TRP A 115 5.97 8.51 18.96
C TRP A 115 4.46 8.50 19.05
N LEU A 116 3.87 7.33 18.79
CA LEU A 116 2.42 7.14 18.73
C LEU A 116 1.99 5.77 19.26
N ASN A 117 0.69 5.59 19.48
CA ASN A 117 0.05 4.28 19.49
C ASN A 117 -1.24 4.32 18.66
N ILE A 118 -1.79 3.16 18.34
CA ILE A 118 -3.04 3.02 17.60
C ILE A 118 -4.10 2.45 18.53
N ARG A 119 -5.29 3.09 18.51
CA ARG A 119 -6.43 2.72 19.36
C ARG A 119 -7.65 2.37 18.54
N ASN A 120 -8.48 1.47 19.06
CA ASN A 120 -9.81 1.17 18.51
C ASN A 120 -10.90 2.06 19.12
N ASP A 121 -12.15 1.91 18.65
CA ASP A 121 -13.34 2.59 19.20
C ASP A 121 -13.56 2.33 20.70
N ALA A 122 -13.16 1.15 21.17
CA ALA A 122 -13.23 0.78 22.59
C ALA A 122 -12.18 1.50 23.45
N LYS A 123 -11.33 2.33 22.84
CA LYS A 123 -10.24 3.09 23.48
C LYS A 123 -9.13 2.20 24.04
N GLU A 124 -9.02 0.99 23.51
CA GLU A 124 -7.97 0.04 23.85
C GLU A 124 -6.74 0.33 22.99
N ASP A 125 -5.56 0.22 23.59
CA ASP A 125 -4.30 0.26 22.86
C ASP A 125 -4.09 -1.06 22.13
N VAL A 126 -4.03 -1.00 20.80
CA VAL A 126 -3.94 -2.17 19.92
C VAL A 126 -2.49 -2.54 19.63
N THR A 127 -1.56 -1.58 19.80
CA THR A 127 -0.19 -1.70 19.27
C THR A 127 0.91 -1.53 20.30
N GLY A 128 0.61 -0.88 21.43
CA GLY A 128 1.63 -0.27 22.27
C GLY A 128 2.29 0.93 21.56
N SER A 129 3.38 1.43 22.14
CA SER A 129 4.16 2.52 21.55
C SER A 129 4.85 2.08 20.26
N LEU A 130 4.66 2.86 19.21
CA LEU A 130 5.28 2.78 17.90
C LEU A 130 6.04 4.07 17.63
N GLN A 131 6.99 3.98 16.71
CA GLN A 131 7.68 5.13 16.14
C GLN A 131 7.47 5.13 14.62
N ALA A 132 6.91 6.21 14.08
CA ALA A 132 6.69 6.34 12.64
C ALA A 132 7.99 6.67 11.89
N PRO A 133 8.04 6.44 10.56
CA PRO A 133 9.18 6.82 9.74
C PRO A 133 9.46 8.33 9.84
N HIS A 134 10.70 8.72 10.10
CA HIS A 134 11.14 10.13 10.13
C HIS A 134 12.40 10.32 9.27
N PRO A 135 12.29 10.13 7.94
CA PRO A 135 13.44 9.99 7.04
C PRO A 135 14.28 11.27 6.90
N PHE A 136 13.80 12.42 7.39
CA PHE A 136 14.48 13.69 7.22
C PHE A 136 15.71 13.90 8.10
N ASN A 137 15.88 13.14 9.20
CA ASN A 137 17.09 13.23 10.03
C ASN A 137 18.13 12.18 9.62
N SER A 138 17.72 10.94 9.34
CA SER A 138 18.65 9.90 8.88
C SER A 138 18.95 10.04 7.39
N GLU A 139 17.95 10.01 6.52
CA GLU A 139 18.21 9.77 5.09
C GLU A 139 18.71 10.99 4.32
N PHE A 140 18.15 12.19 4.55
CA PHE A 140 18.68 13.37 3.89
C PHE A 140 20.09 13.73 4.39
N GLN A 141 20.33 13.65 5.70
CA GLN A 141 21.66 13.92 6.26
C GLN A 141 22.66 12.85 5.81
N ASN A 142 22.32 11.56 5.92
CA ASN A 142 23.16 10.47 5.43
C ASN A 142 23.49 10.66 3.96
N PHE A 143 22.51 11.05 3.13
CA PHE A 143 22.72 11.28 1.71
C PHE A 143 23.66 12.47 1.43
N LEU A 144 23.50 13.59 2.13
CA LEU A 144 24.43 14.74 2.05
C LEU A 144 25.86 14.35 2.42
N ASP A 145 26.02 13.48 3.42
CA ASP A 145 27.32 13.03 3.91
C ASP A 145 27.95 11.94 3.01
N THR A 146 27.21 11.41 2.02
CA THR A 146 27.74 10.44 1.05
C THR A 146 28.44 11.12 -0.15
N GLU A 147 29.30 10.36 -0.82
CA GLU A 147 29.92 10.74 -2.11
C GLU A 147 29.06 10.33 -3.32
N LYS A 148 27.79 10.00 -3.12
CA LYS A 148 26.90 9.55 -4.21
C LYS A 148 26.21 10.73 -4.91
N ASP A 149 26.01 10.59 -6.21
CA ASP A 149 25.21 11.50 -7.04
C ASP A 149 23.71 11.25 -6.86
N ILE A 150 23.32 9.97 -6.76
CA ILE A 150 21.94 9.53 -6.51
C ILE A 150 21.84 8.48 -5.41
N GLN A 151 20.66 8.41 -4.78
CA GLN A 151 20.30 7.34 -3.85
C GLN A 151 18.80 7.03 -3.98
N VAL A 152 18.45 5.75 -4.08
CA VAL A 152 17.05 5.30 -4.14
C VAL A 152 16.63 4.68 -2.81
N TYR A 153 15.36 4.90 -2.46
CA TYR A 153 14.71 4.38 -1.27
C TYR A 153 13.34 3.77 -1.62
N PRO A 154 13.04 2.53 -1.18
CA PRO A 154 13.99 1.57 -0.62
C PRO A 154 15.08 1.19 -1.64
N SER A 155 16.21 0.64 -1.17
CA SER A 155 17.32 0.22 -2.05
C SER A 155 16.99 -0.99 -2.92
N THR A 156 15.92 -1.70 -2.58
CA THR A 156 15.36 -2.84 -3.31
C THR A 156 13.87 -2.60 -3.42
N PHE A 157 13.35 -2.67 -4.63
CA PHE A 157 11.95 -2.39 -4.94
C PHE A 157 11.52 -3.20 -6.17
N THR A 158 10.22 -3.38 -6.30
CA THR A 158 9.52 -3.85 -7.49
C THR A 158 8.80 -2.68 -8.14
N MET A 159 8.24 -2.86 -9.34
CA MET A 159 7.48 -1.80 -10.01
C MET A 159 6.21 -1.37 -9.27
N LYS A 160 5.75 -2.15 -8.28
CA LYS A 160 4.57 -1.87 -7.46
C LYS A 160 4.88 -1.08 -6.19
N ASP A 161 6.15 -0.96 -5.82
CA ASP A 161 6.54 -0.27 -4.59
C ASP A 161 6.61 1.25 -4.81
N HIS A 162 6.26 2.02 -3.79
CA HIS A 162 6.58 3.44 -3.73
C HIS A 162 8.09 3.59 -3.61
N ILE A 163 8.68 4.51 -4.38
CA ILE A 163 10.10 4.83 -4.32
C ILE A 163 10.33 6.34 -4.27
N SER A 164 11.43 6.74 -3.63
CA SER A 164 12.01 8.08 -3.70
C SER A 164 13.44 7.99 -4.23
N ILE A 165 13.74 8.74 -5.29
CA ILE A 165 15.09 8.93 -5.84
C ILE A 165 15.59 10.30 -5.40
N LEU A 166 16.65 10.32 -4.59
CA LEU A 166 17.36 11.54 -4.22
C LEU A 166 18.50 11.81 -5.20
N VAL A 167 18.72 13.08 -5.51
CA VAL A 167 19.78 13.57 -6.39
C VAL A 167 20.53 14.69 -5.67
N ASN A 168 21.85 14.60 -5.61
CA ASN A 168 22.72 15.62 -5.01
C ASN A 168 23.42 16.41 -6.10
N LEU A 169 23.04 17.67 -6.31
CA LEU A 169 23.63 18.52 -7.35
C LEU A 169 25.13 18.76 -7.18
N ASN A 170 25.67 18.70 -5.96
CA ASN A 170 27.11 18.86 -5.73
C ASN A 170 27.92 17.68 -6.26
N LYS A 171 27.27 16.51 -6.41
CA LYS A 171 27.89 15.24 -6.80
C LYS A 171 27.45 14.76 -8.18
N LEU A 172 26.33 15.28 -8.70
CA LEU A 172 25.79 14.95 -10.01
C LEU A 172 26.80 15.31 -11.12
N ASN A 173 27.13 14.33 -11.96
CA ASN A 173 27.95 14.54 -13.15
C ASN A 173 27.11 15.12 -14.28
N ILE A 174 27.50 16.28 -14.79
CA ILE A 174 26.83 16.92 -15.92
C ILE A 174 27.61 16.62 -17.19
N SER A 175 26.94 16.02 -18.18
CA SER A 175 27.57 15.62 -19.44
C SER A 175 28.30 16.79 -20.11
N GLY A 176 29.59 16.60 -20.38
CA GLY A 176 30.46 17.63 -20.97
C GLY A 176 30.84 18.80 -20.06
N GLN A 177 30.34 18.87 -18.81
CA GLN A 177 30.61 19.98 -17.88
C GLN A 177 31.23 19.53 -16.55
N GLY A 178 31.10 18.25 -16.19
CA GLY A 178 31.71 17.64 -15.01
C GLY A 178 30.82 17.63 -13.77
N VAL A 179 31.37 17.07 -12.69
CA VAL A 179 30.71 16.92 -11.38
C VAL A 179 30.40 18.28 -10.76
N GLY A 180 29.18 18.45 -10.26
CA GLY A 180 28.79 19.65 -9.50
C GLY A 180 28.52 20.88 -10.37
N ALA A 181 28.49 20.74 -11.70
CA ALA A 181 28.45 21.90 -12.60
C ALA A 181 27.18 22.75 -12.48
N LEU A 182 26.09 22.23 -11.91
CA LEU A 182 24.85 22.96 -11.63
C LEU A 182 24.75 23.53 -10.21
N ALA A 183 25.64 23.14 -9.29
CA ALA A 183 25.57 23.56 -7.89
C ALA A 183 25.66 25.10 -7.75
N GLY A 184 24.70 25.68 -7.02
CA GLY A 184 24.61 27.13 -6.78
C GLY A 184 24.27 27.98 -8.02
N LYS A 185 23.91 27.37 -9.14
CA LYS A 185 23.49 28.08 -10.36
C LYS A 185 21.97 28.13 -10.49
N ASP A 186 21.48 29.16 -11.17
CA ASP A 186 20.13 29.20 -11.68
C ASP A 186 20.09 28.51 -13.05
N PHE A 187 19.39 27.39 -13.13
CA PHE A 187 19.23 26.57 -14.34
C PHE A 187 17.76 26.21 -14.62
N GLY A 188 16.82 26.90 -13.94
CA GLY A 188 15.41 26.54 -13.98
C GLY A 188 15.11 25.30 -13.15
N SER A 189 14.54 24.27 -13.80
CA SER A 189 14.14 23.00 -13.16
C SER A 189 14.94 21.81 -13.69
N LEU A 190 15.06 20.79 -12.84
CA LEU A 190 15.61 19.49 -13.20
C LEU A 190 14.46 18.54 -13.49
N HIS A 191 14.55 17.75 -14.56
CA HIS A 191 13.53 16.78 -14.95
C HIS A 191 14.12 15.37 -14.99
N MET A 192 13.28 14.34 -15.02
CA MET A 192 13.68 12.95 -15.25
C MET A 192 13.17 12.49 -16.63
N HIS A 193 14.08 12.21 -17.56
CA HIS A 193 13.77 11.49 -18.79
C HIS A 193 14.10 10.02 -18.59
N SER A 194 13.12 9.13 -18.70
CA SER A 194 13.28 7.75 -18.24
C SER A 194 12.40 6.75 -18.97
N GLY A 195 12.84 5.49 -19.03
CA GLY A 195 12.07 4.37 -19.56
C GLY A 195 12.50 3.05 -18.92
N PRO A 196 11.56 2.11 -18.74
CA PRO A 196 11.86 0.73 -18.36
C PRO A 196 12.73 -0.01 -19.38
N ASN A 197 13.41 -1.06 -18.91
CA ASN A 197 14.02 -2.10 -19.74
C ASN A 197 14.90 -1.54 -20.88
N ASP A 198 15.88 -0.69 -20.56
CA ASP A 198 16.77 -0.03 -21.56
C ASP A 198 16.02 0.91 -22.55
N PHE A 199 15.03 1.67 -22.05
CA PHE A 199 14.10 2.49 -22.88
C PHE A 199 13.37 1.69 -23.98
N ALA A 200 13.13 0.39 -23.79
CA ALA A 200 12.46 -0.43 -24.80
C ALA A 200 10.97 -0.10 -24.93
N ASP A 201 10.33 0.31 -23.84
CA ASP A 201 8.89 0.60 -23.75
C ASP A 201 8.58 1.67 -22.70
N HIS A 202 7.30 2.07 -22.61
CA HIS A 202 6.76 3.01 -21.61
C HIS A 202 7.61 4.26 -21.32
N ILE A 203 8.24 4.85 -22.34
CA ILE A 203 9.13 5.99 -22.17
C ILE A 203 8.34 7.21 -21.67
N VAL A 204 8.81 7.80 -20.57
CA VAL A 204 8.35 9.10 -20.09
C VAL A 204 9.37 10.16 -20.46
N GLU A 205 9.02 10.95 -21.48
CA GLU A 205 9.89 12.00 -22.00
C GLU A 205 9.82 13.27 -21.15
N ALA A 206 10.99 13.83 -20.80
CA ALA A 206 11.09 15.22 -20.32
C ALA A 206 10.86 16.21 -21.48
N ASN A 207 9.63 16.29 -21.97
CA ASN A 207 9.21 17.14 -23.08
C ASN A 207 8.61 18.46 -22.57
N MET A 208 9.39 19.54 -22.61
CA MET A 208 8.95 20.84 -22.08
C MET A 208 7.88 21.54 -22.91
N GLY A 209 7.54 21.01 -24.09
CA GLY A 209 6.41 21.47 -24.89
C GLY A 209 5.06 20.96 -24.40
N VAL A 210 5.03 19.97 -23.49
CA VAL A 210 3.81 19.33 -22.98
C VAL A 210 3.70 19.59 -21.47
N PRO A 211 2.78 20.48 -21.02
CA PRO A 211 2.68 20.87 -19.61
C PRO A 211 2.51 19.69 -18.63
N GLU A 212 1.76 18.67 -19.04
CA GLU A 212 1.55 17.46 -18.23
C GLU A 212 2.87 16.70 -18.01
N LEU A 213 3.72 16.61 -19.04
CA LEU A 213 5.03 15.96 -18.94
C LEU A 213 6.03 16.82 -18.18
N VAL A 214 5.96 18.16 -18.29
CA VAL A 214 6.74 19.08 -17.46
C VAL A 214 6.47 18.79 -15.98
N GLN A 215 5.20 18.77 -15.58
CA GLN A 215 4.83 18.53 -14.19
C GLN A 215 5.21 17.12 -13.74
N LYS A 216 4.93 16.10 -14.57
CA LYS A 216 5.20 14.70 -14.26
C LYS A 216 6.68 14.40 -14.07
N THR A 217 7.56 15.01 -14.88
CA THR A 217 9.00 14.70 -14.87
C THR A 217 9.82 15.59 -13.95
N MET A 218 9.27 16.69 -13.44
CA MET A 218 10.01 17.67 -12.66
C MET A 218 10.40 17.13 -11.27
N LEU A 219 11.69 17.21 -10.95
CA LEU A 219 12.19 16.90 -9.62
C LEU A 219 11.85 18.04 -8.65
N LYS A 220 11.46 17.67 -7.44
CA LYS A 220 11.21 18.61 -6.34
C LYS A 220 12.54 19.00 -5.70
N LYS A 221 12.77 20.30 -5.50
CA LYS A 221 13.89 20.76 -4.66
C LYS A 221 13.54 20.55 -3.19
N VAL A 222 14.46 19.95 -2.43
CA VAL A 222 14.28 19.75 -0.98
C VAL A 222 14.92 20.91 -0.22
N ASN A 223 14.16 21.51 0.70
CA ASN A 223 14.63 22.62 1.55
C ASN A 223 15.43 22.09 2.76
N PHE A 224 16.54 21.40 2.48
CA PHE A 224 17.41 20.81 3.51
C PHE A 224 18.89 21.11 3.23
N GLY A 225 19.68 21.27 4.29
CA GLY A 225 21.12 21.48 4.22
C GLY A 225 21.50 22.70 3.37
N ASP A 226 22.37 22.49 2.38
CA ASP A 226 22.83 23.53 1.46
C ASP A 226 21.89 23.74 0.24
N GLY A 227 20.74 23.05 0.20
CA GLY A 227 19.77 23.15 -0.88
C GLY A 227 20.23 22.48 -2.18
N SER A 228 21.19 21.56 -2.11
CA SER A 228 21.69 20.78 -3.26
C SER A 228 20.86 19.52 -3.57
N ILE A 229 19.92 19.14 -2.70
CA ILE A 229 19.12 17.92 -2.87
C ILE A 229 17.86 18.19 -3.70
N TYR A 230 17.65 17.33 -4.69
CA TYR A 230 16.44 17.21 -5.48
C TYR A 230 15.88 15.79 -5.31
N LYS A 231 14.56 15.63 -5.49
CA LYS A 231 13.86 14.37 -5.27
C LYS A 231 12.84 14.09 -6.36
N MET A 232 12.72 12.81 -6.73
CA MET A 232 11.65 12.25 -7.53
C MET A 232 10.93 11.17 -6.71
N ASP A 233 9.61 11.28 -6.57
CA ASP A 233 8.77 10.27 -5.91
C ASP A 233 7.86 9.63 -6.94
N MET A 234 7.73 8.30 -6.90
CA MET A 234 6.84 7.57 -7.80
C MET A 234 6.54 6.16 -7.31
N THR A 235 5.40 5.62 -7.72
CA THR A 235 5.23 4.18 -7.94
C THR A 235 5.58 3.89 -9.39
N PRO A 236 6.60 3.09 -9.73
CA PRO A 236 7.05 2.94 -11.11
C PRO A 236 5.94 2.49 -12.08
N MET A 237 5.11 1.53 -11.67
CA MET A 237 3.96 1.06 -12.47
C MET A 237 3.02 2.21 -12.84
N GLU A 238 2.66 3.06 -11.87
CA GLU A 238 1.79 4.22 -12.10
C GLU A 238 2.50 5.29 -12.96
N TYR A 239 3.77 5.56 -12.67
CA TYR A 239 4.56 6.56 -13.37
C TYR A 239 4.75 6.20 -14.85
N TYR A 240 5.00 4.94 -15.17
CA TYR A 240 5.16 4.45 -16.55
C TYR A 240 3.81 4.07 -17.21
N GLY A 241 2.70 4.15 -16.48
CA GLY A 241 1.38 3.78 -17.00
C GLY A 241 1.28 2.30 -17.37
N ILE A 242 2.03 1.45 -16.69
CA ILE A 242 1.98 0.00 -16.85
C ILE A 242 0.69 -0.49 -16.18
N THR A 243 -0.10 -1.24 -16.92
CA THR A 243 -1.42 -1.69 -16.47
C THR A 243 -1.35 -3.03 -15.76
N ASP A 244 -2.31 -3.30 -14.86
CA ASP A 244 -2.49 -4.62 -14.25
C ASP A 244 -2.60 -5.74 -15.31
N GLU A 245 -3.22 -5.43 -16.46
CA GLU A 245 -3.35 -6.36 -17.59
C GLU A 245 -1.99 -6.76 -18.17
N GLU A 246 -1.08 -5.81 -18.33
CA GLU A 246 0.28 -6.10 -18.79
C GLU A 246 1.05 -6.96 -17.80
N VAL A 247 0.94 -6.67 -16.50
CA VAL A 247 1.55 -7.51 -15.44
C VAL A 247 1.01 -8.94 -15.50
N MET A 248 -0.32 -9.10 -15.61
CA MET A 248 -0.95 -10.41 -15.72
C MET A 248 -0.52 -11.17 -16.97
N ASN A 249 -0.26 -10.45 -18.07
CA ASN A 249 0.28 -11.01 -19.30
C ASN A 249 1.80 -11.26 -19.25
N GLY A 250 2.43 -11.11 -18.08
CA GLY A 250 3.82 -11.44 -17.83
C GLY A 250 4.81 -10.30 -18.04
N TYR A 251 4.35 -9.05 -18.13
CA TYR A 251 5.25 -7.90 -18.17
C TYR A 251 6.08 -7.83 -16.89
N GLN A 252 7.39 -7.63 -17.05
CA GLN A 252 8.34 -7.44 -15.96
C GLN A 252 9.19 -6.21 -16.26
N MET A 253 9.30 -5.32 -15.28
CA MET A 253 10.26 -4.21 -15.31
C MET A 253 11.56 -4.68 -14.65
N ARG A 254 12.62 -4.90 -15.44
CA ARG A 254 13.92 -5.36 -14.91
C ARG A 254 14.81 -4.21 -14.46
N ASP A 255 14.68 -3.07 -15.13
CA ASP A 255 15.42 -1.87 -14.81
C ASP A 255 14.62 -0.61 -15.17
N ILE A 256 15.03 0.50 -14.57
CA ILE A 256 14.68 1.85 -14.96
C ILE A 256 15.96 2.53 -15.45
N MET A 257 15.99 2.92 -16.72
CA MET A 257 17.07 3.75 -17.26
C MET A 257 16.64 5.21 -17.34
N PHE A 258 17.50 6.14 -16.90
CA PHE A 258 17.16 7.56 -16.82
C PHE A 258 18.34 8.51 -16.87
N LEU A 259 18.04 9.77 -17.15
CA LEU A 259 18.95 10.92 -17.11
C LEU A 259 18.18 12.16 -16.65
N PHE A 260 18.91 13.20 -16.23
CA PHE A 260 18.32 14.40 -15.64
C PHE A 260 18.57 15.68 -16.47
N PRO A 261 17.75 15.99 -17.48
CA PRO A 261 17.93 17.22 -18.25
C PRO A 261 17.39 18.44 -17.49
N THR A 262 18.01 19.61 -17.75
CA THR A 262 17.42 20.92 -17.42
C THR A 262 16.26 21.24 -18.36
N THR A 263 15.42 22.23 -18.01
CA THR A 263 14.27 22.65 -18.82
C THR A 263 14.63 22.90 -20.30
N ASP A 264 15.78 23.50 -20.56
CA ASP A 264 16.25 23.82 -21.91
C ASP A 264 17.10 22.73 -22.56
N TRP A 265 17.29 21.59 -21.87
CA TRP A 265 18.20 20.51 -22.27
C TRP A 265 19.67 20.95 -22.47
N ALA A 266 20.06 22.13 -21.98
CA ALA A 266 21.43 22.63 -22.12
C ALA A 266 22.42 21.92 -21.18
N ALA A 267 21.92 21.35 -20.08
CA ALA A 267 22.68 20.50 -19.18
C ALA A 267 21.92 19.20 -18.89
N THR A 268 22.65 18.10 -18.81
CA THR A 268 22.09 16.78 -18.55
C THR A 268 22.91 16.06 -17.49
N GLY A 269 22.28 15.77 -16.35
CA GLY A 269 22.80 14.90 -15.32
C GLY A 269 22.83 13.45 -15.80
N VAL A 270 24.00 12.83 -15.70
CA VAL A 270 24.30 11.46 -16.12
C VAL A 270 25.12 10.75 -15.04
N ALA A 271 25.25 9.44 -15.14
CA ALA A 271 26.07 8.68 -14.21
C ALA A 271 27.55 9.12 -14.28
N ALA A 272 28.33 8.79 -13.25
CA ALA A 272 29.76 9.08 -13.22
C ALA A 272 30.54 8.47 -14.43
N SER A 273 30.02 7.41 -15.06
CA SER A 273 30.61 6.84 -16.29
C SER A 273 30.39 7.71 -17.54
N GLY A 274 29.44 8.64 -17.50
CA GLY A 274 28.96 9.40 -18.65
C GLY A 274 27.74 8.79 -19.34
N ASP A 275 27.31 7.59 -18.93
CA ASP A 275 26.12 6.92 -19.43
C ASP A 275 24.86 7.31 -18.64
N ASN A 276 23.70 6.80 -19.06
CA ASN A 276 22.46 6.92 -18.30
C ASN A 276 22.58 6.22 -16.94
N PHE A 277 21.81 6.69 -15.97
CA PHE A 277 21.61 5.95 -14.72
C PHE A 277 20.77 4.70 -14.98
N VAL A 278 21.06 3.63 -14.23
CA VAL A 278 20.30 2.39 -14.27
C VAL A 278 19.98 1.97 -12.83
N LEU A 279 18.69 1.81 -12.52
CA LEU A 279 18.23 1.21 -11.28
C LEU A 279 17.64 -0.16 -11.58
N GLN A 280 18.12 -1.20 -10.90
CA GLN A 280 17.59 -2.55 -11.04
C GLN A 280 16.28 -2.68 -10.26
N CYS A 281 15.30 -3.34 -10.85
CA CYS A 281 14.00 -3.60 -10.26
C CYS A 281 13.82 -5.11 -10.02
N GLY A 282 13.25 -5.45 -8.86
CA GLY A 282 12.88 -6.82 -8.53
C GLY A 282 11.71 -7.30 -9.39
N GLU A 283 11.66 -8.60 -9.61
CA GLU A 283 10.53 -9.25 -10.28
C GLU A 283 9.27 -9.14 -9.42
N VAL A 284 8.14 -8.90 -10.08
CA VAL A 284 6.83 -9.02 -9.42
C VAL A 284 6.42 -10.47 -9.46
N GLU A 285 6.23 -11.07 -8.28
CA GLU A 285 5.69 -12.43 -8.19
C GLU A 285 4.31 -12.50 -8.86
N PRO A 286 4.04 -13.53 -9.67
CA PRO A 286 2.71 -13.74 -10.21
C PRO A 286 1.71 -13.91 -9.06
N GLU A 287 0.51 -13.35 -9.21
CA GLU A 287 -0.55 -13.59 -8.23
C GLU A 287 -0.83 -15.11 -8.13
N PRO A 288 -1.18 -15.62 -6.94
CA PRO A 288 -1.53 -17.03 -6.79
C PRO A 288 -2.68 -17.43 -7.73
N ASP A 289 -2.74 -18.71 -8.09
CA ASP A 289 -3.88 -19.25 -8.86
C ASP A 289 -5.21 -18.93 -8.13
N PRO A 290 -6.26 -18.53 -8.85
CA PRO A 290 -7.53 -18.19 -8.25
C PRO A 290 -8.13 -19.34 -7.43
N VAL A 291 -8.56 -19.05 -6.19
CA VAL A 291 -9.10 -20.05 -5.27
C VAL A 291 -10.59 -19.85 -5.06
N PHE A 292 -11.38 -20.90 -5.32
CA PHE A 292 -12.80 -20.93 -5.01
C PHE A 292 -13.09 -21.64 -3.69
N SER A 293 -13.87 -21.00 -2.82
CA SER A 293 -14.27 -21.59 -1.55
C SER A 293 -15.68 -21.18 -1.13
N THR A 294 -16.25 -21.93 -0.17
CA THR A 294 -17.58 -21.70 0.37
C THR A 294 -17.60 -21.83 1.88
N PHE A 295 -18.44 -21.03 2.54
CA PHE A 295 -18.69 -21.11 3.97
C PHE A 295 -20.19 -21.06 4.26
N PRO A 296 -20.73 -21.92 5.15
CA PRO A 296 -20.05 -23.03 5.80
C PRO A 296 -19.72 -24.16 4.83
N THR A 297 -18.81 -25.07 5.23
CA THR A 297 -18.41 -26.24 4.42
C THR A 297 -19.40 -27.40 4.50
N ARG A 298 -20.28 -27.39 5.50
CA ARG A 298 -21.49 -28.22 5.61
C ARG A 298 -22.68 -27.29 5.72
N LEU A 299 -23.72 -27.58 4.96
CA LEU A 299 -24.80 -26.64 4.69
C LEU A 299 -26.14 -27.37 4.70
N SER A 300 -27.16 -26.76 5.29
CA SER A 300 -28.56 -27.13 5.12
C SER A 300 -29.29 -26.07 4.29
N GLN A 301 -30.52 -26.39 3.86
CA GLN A 301 -31.41 -25.42 3.21
C GLN A 301 -31.75 -24.21 4.11
N LEU A 302 -31.49 -24.28 5.42
CA LEU A 302 -31.82 -23.21 6.37
C LEU A 302 -30.67 -22.20 6.57
N ASP A 303 -29.51 -22.45 5.97
CA ASP A 303 -28.29 -21.68 6.23
C ASP A 303 -28.09 -20.50 5.27
N PHE A 304 -27.11 -19.66 5.61
CA PHE A 304 -26.52 -18.71 4.68
C PHE A 304 -25.31 -19.35 4.00
N LEU A 305 -25.26 -19.29 2.67
CA LEU A 305 -24.10 -19.71 1.88
C LEU A 305 -23.30 -18.47 1.48
N THR A 306 -22.05 -18.41 1.96
CA THR A 306 -21.07 -17.46 1.48
C THR A 306 -20.19 -18.13 0.43
N ILE A 307 -20.06 -17.52 -0.74
CA ILE A 307 -19.19 -17.96 -1.83
C ILE A 307 -18.07 -16.95 -1.97
N MET A 308 -16.83 -17.43 -2.02
CA MET A 308 -15.64 -16.59 -2.06
C MET A 308 -14.74 -16.99 -3.23
N ARG A 309 -14.21 -15.99 -3.92
CA ARG A 309 -13.12 -16.13 -4.90
C ARG A 309 -11.96 -15.26 -4.44
N GLN A 310 -10.83 -15.87 -4.13
CA GLN A 310 -9.58 -15.19 -3.79
C GLN A 310 -8.65 -15.19 -4.99
N TYR A 311 -7.81 -14.16 -5.10
CA TYR A 311 -6.83 -13.98 -6.18
C TYR A 311 -7.48 -14.10 -7.55
N ASP A 312 -8.57 -13.36 -7.74
CA ASP A 312 -9.33 -13.45 -8.98
C ASP A 312 -8.49 -12.98 -10.17
N ASP A 313 -8.46 -13.72 -11.27
CA ASP A 313 -7.58 -13.47 -12.41
C ASP A 313 -8.17 -12.51 -13.46
N GLY A 314 -9.28 -11.83 -13.16
CA GLY A 314 -9.94 -10.98 -14.15
C GLY A 314 -10.55 -9.70 -13.61
N MET A 315 -10.58 -8.72 -14.53
CA MET A 315 -10.98 -7.35 -14.26
C MET A 315 -12.50 -7.17 -14.21
N THR A 316 -13.26 -8.00 -14.92
CA THR A 316 -14.73 -7.92 -14.90
C THR A 316 -15.32 -8.71 -13.73
N ASN A 317 -16.44 -8.21 -13.21
CA ASN A 317 -17.14 -8.84 -12.11
C ASN A 317 -17.65 -10.25 -12.47
N LEU A 318 -17.76 -11.07 -11.44
CA LEU A 318 -18.25 -12.44 -11.53
C LEU A 318 -19.75 -12.49 -11.32
N ASN A 319 -20.44 -13.33 -12.09
CA ASN A 319 -21.84 -13.64 -11.90
C ASN A 319 -21.98 -15.05 -11.36
N TYR A 320 -22.88 -15.26 -10.40
CA TYR A 320 -23.22 -16.58 -9.91
C TYR A 320 -24.61 -17.02 -10.39
N GLU A 321 -24.73 -18.33 -10.54
CA GLU A 321 -25.98 -19.06 -10.70
C GLU A 321 -25.98 -20.21 -9.69
N ILE A 322 -26.96 -20.26 -8.80
CA ILE A 322 -27.14 -21.36 -7.84
C ILE A 322 -28.47 -22.04 -8.16
N THR A 323 -28.41 -23.29 -8.58
CA THR A 323 -29.58 -24.10 -8.92
C THR A 323 -29.80 -25.19 -7.87
N GLY A 324 -31.04 -25.31 -7.42
CA GLY A 324 -31.48 -26.32 -6.47
C GLY A 324 -32.92 -26.72 -6.79
N GLY A 325 -33.15 -28.01 -7.03
CA GLY A 325 -34.45 -28.49 -7.49
C GLY A 325 -34.86 -27.83 -8.81
N ASN A 326 -35.99 -27.12 -8.82
CA ASN A 326 -36.46 -26.36 -9.99
C ASN A 326 -36.19 -24.84 -9.87
N THR A 327 -35.52 -24.40 -8.80
CA THR A 327 -35.27 -23.00 -8.51
C THR A 327 -33.82 -22.63 -8.85
N THR A 328 -33.64 -21.44 -9.44
CA THR A 328 -32.33 -20.89 -9.77
C THR A 328 -32.22 -19.47 -9.23
N LEU A 329 -31.18 -19.21 -8.44
CA LEU A 329 -30.81 -17.90 -7.94
C LEU A 329 -29.66 -17.35 -8.77
N ARG A 330 -29.69 -16.04 -9.02
CA ARG A 330 -28.67 -15.33 -9.81
C ARG A 330 -28.26 -14.05 -9.12
N GLY A 331 -27.02 -13.65 -9.33
CA GLY A 331 -26.54 -12.36 -8.89
C GLY A 331 -25.08 -12.14 -9.27
N GLU A 332 -24.51 -11.08 -8.73
CA GLU A 332 -23.15 -10.64 -9.01
C GLU A 332 -22.35 -10.67 -7.71
N PHE A 333 -21.06 -11.02 -7.79
CA PHE A 333 -20.17 -10.91 -6.66
C PHE A 333 -19.86 -9.44 -6.36
N GLY A 334 -19.79 -9.09 -5.08
CA GLY A 334 -19.16 -7.86 -4.62
C GLY A 334 -17.67 -8.06 -4.33
N GLY A 335 -16.96 -6.99 -4.01
CA GLY A 335 -15.56 -7.02 -3.58
C GLY A 335 -14.55 -6.65 -4.67
N THR A 336 -13.28 -6.92 -4.41
CA THR A 336 -12.14 -6.57 -5.27
C THR A 336 -11.51 -7.83 -5.88
N ARG A 337 -10.48 -7.66 -6.70
CA ARG A 337 -9.72 -8.78 -7.27
C ARG A 337 -9.16 -9.72 -6.20
N GLN A 338 -8.70 -9.16 -5.08
CA GLN A 338 -8.10 -9.91 -3.98
C GLN A 338 -9.12 -10.81 -3.28
N LEU A 339 -10.35 -10.33 -3.13
CA LEU A 339 -11.45 -11.10 -2.57
C LEU A 339 -12.78 -10.62 -3.15
N ARG A 340 -13.42 -11.51 -3.91
CA ARG A 340 -14.81 -11.37 -4.32
C ARG A 340 -15.68 -12.26 -3.46
N THR A 341 -16.79 -11.72 -2.95
CA THR A 341 -17.69 -12.44 -2.06
C THR A 341 -19.17 -12.19 -2.40
N VAL A 342 -19.99 -13.21 -2.16
CA VAL A 342 -21.44 -13.10 -2.12
C VAL A 342 -22.01 -13.98 -1.02
N THR A 343 -22.99 -13.47 -0.29
CA THR A 343 -23.74 -14.23 0.72
C THR A 343 -25.18 -14.38 0.27
N VAL A 344 -25.67 -15.63 0.23
CA VAL A 344 -27.01 -15.99 -0.19
C VAL A 344 -27.76 -16.62 0.96
N ASN A 345 -28.96 -16.10 1.26
CA ASN A 345 -29.89 -16.71 2.20
C ASN A 345 -30.62 -17.89 1.53
N LEU A 346 -30.27 -19.13 1.89
CA LEU A 346 -30.85 -20.30 1.25
C LEU A 346 -32.28 -20.55 1.69
N LEU A 347 -32.60 -20.23 2.95
CA LEU A 347 -33.96 -20.38 3.49
C LEU A 347 -34.95 -19.58 2.67
N ASP A 348 -34.66 -18.31 2.41
CA ASP A 348 -35.55 -17.47 1.61
C ASP A 348 -35.46 -17.81 0.12
N GLY A 349 -34.24 -18.05 -0.38
CA GLY A 349 -33.98 -18.30 -1.80
C GLY A 349 -34.59 -19.60 -2.33
N PHE A 350 -34.69 -20.65 -1.50
CA PHE A 350 -35.19 -21.96 -1.89
C PHE A 350 -36.45 -22.39 -1.13
N LYS A 351 -37.21 -21.45 -0.53
CA LYS A 351 -38.43 -21.76 0.25
C LYS A 351 -39.51 -22.56 -0.51
N SER A 352 -39.50 -22.53 -1.84
CA SER A 352 -40.43 -23.28 -2.69
C SER A 352 -40.01 -24.73 -2.94
N GLU A 353 -38.75 -25.07 -2.68
CA GLU A 353 -38.21 -26.41 -2.90
C GLU A 353 -38.42 -27.30 -1.67
N GLN A 354 -38.81 -28.55 -1.89
CA GLN A 354 -38.96 -29.55 -0.84
C GLN A 354 -37.85 -30.59 -0.93
N ASN A 355 -37.28 -30.97 0.22
CA ASN A 355 -36.27 -32.03 0.34
C ASN A 355 -35.03 -31.80 -0.53
N LEU A 356 -34.51 -30.57 -0.54
CA LEU A 356 -33.33 -30.21 -1.30
C LEU A 356 -32.09 -30.93 -0.74
N ASP A 357 -31.42 -31.74 -1.56
CA ASP A 357 -30.27 -32.57 -1.15
C ASP A 357 -28.92 -32.05 -1.66
N ARG A 358 -28.94 -31.07 -2.58
CA ARG A 358 -27.75 -30.46 -3.18
C ARG A 358 -28.05 -29.10 -3.80
N LEU A 359 -26.99 -28.32 -3.98
CA LEU A 359 -26.94 -27.10 -4.77
C LEU A 359 -25.90 -27.26 -5.89
N HIS A 360 -26.24 -26.81 -7.09
CA HIS A 360 -25.31 -26.66 -8.21
C HIS A 360 -24.96 -25.20 -8.37
N ILE A 361 -23.68 -24.87 -8.30
CA ILE A 361 -23.15 -23.50 -8.34
C ILE A 361 -22.32 -23.36 -9.60
N VAL A 362 -22.69 -22.40 -10.43
CA VAL A 362 -21.91 -22.00 -11.60
C VAL A 362 -21.51 -20.55 -11.42
N VAL A 363 -20.22 -20.27 -11.53
CA VAL A 363 -19.70 -18.90 -11.57
C VAL A 363 -19.19 -18.62 -12.97
N THR A 364 -19.55 -17.45 -13.49
CA THR A 364 -19.20 -17.04 -14.85
C THR A 364 -18.55 -15.66 -14.89
N ARG A 365 -17.66 -15.48 -15.86
CA ARG A 365 -17.12 -14.18 -16.26
C ARG A 365 -17.39 -13.95 -17.74
N ASN A 366 -18.10 -12.86 -18.05
CA ASN A 366 -18.47 -12.51 -19.44
C ASN A 366 -19.11 -13.69 -20.21
N GLY A 367 -19.89 -14.54 -19.52
CA GLY A 367 -20.52 -15.74 -20.06
C GLY A 367 -19.65 -17.00 -20.09
N ASN A 368 -18.34 -16.91 -19.81
CA ASN A 368 -17.47 -18.07 -19.68
C ASN A 368 -17.54 -18.65 -18.26
N VAL A 369 -17.66 -19.97 -18.13
CA VAL A 369 -17.64 -20.65 -16.82
C VAL A 369 -16.24 -20.59 -16.24
N VAL A 370 -16.11 -20.06 -15.02
CA VAL A 370 -14.85 -20.01 -14.26
C VAL A 370 -14.85 -20.95 -13.06
N GLU A 371 -16.04 -21.36 -12.60
CA GLU A 371 -16.21 -22.39 -11.58
C GLU A 371 -17.53 -23.13 -11.83
N ASP A 372 -17.52 -24.46 -11.66
CA ASP A 372 -18.70 -25.31 -11.70
C ASP A 372 -18.58 -26.34 -10.57
N LYS A 373 -19.47 -26.25 -9.57
CA LYS A 373 -19.40 -27.05 -8.36
C LYS A 373 -20.77 -27.49 -7.88
N THR A 374 -20.87 -28.74 -7.42
CA THR A 374 -22.04 -29.22 -6.68
C THR A 374 -21.71 -29.38 -5.20
N ILE A 375 -22.57 -28.85 -4.33
CA ILE A 375 -22.45 -28.94 -2.87
C ILE A 375 -23.64 -29.75 -2.33
N PRO A 376 -23.40 -30.84 -1.58
CA PRO A 376 -24.48 -31.57 -0.93
C PRO A 376 -25.06 -30.76 0.24
N LEU A 377 -26.37 -30.87 0.45
CA LEU A 377 -27.04 -30.37 1.64
C LEU A 377 -27.22 -31.50 2.64
N VAL A 378 -26.95 -31.20 3.91
CA VAL A 378 -27.14 -32.15 5.01
C VAL A 378 -28.36 -31.76 5.84
N PRO A 379 -29.04 -32.73 6.48
CA PRO A 379 -30.06 -32.44 7.46
C PRO A 379 -29.52 -31.58 8.59
N VAL A 380 -30.36 -30.73 9.18
CA VAL A 380 -29.98 -29.86 10.31
C VAL A 380 -29.36 -30.66 11.47
N SER A 381 -29.84 -31.88 11.70
CA SER A 381 -29.33 -32.79 12.74
C SER A 381 -27.88 -33.24 12.55
N GLU A 382 -27.27 -33.00 11.38
CA GLU A 382 -25.89 -33.39 11.07
C GLU A 382 -24.92 -32.18 11.04
N ILE A 383 -25.43 -30.99 11.38
CA ILE A 383 -24.67 -29.72 11.43
C ILE A 383 -24.25 -29.37 12.87
N GLU A 384 -25.00 -29.84 13.88
CA GLU A 384 -24.59 -29.82 15.30
C GLU A 384 -23.42 -30.78 15.59
#